data_AF-A0A6B2DDM6-F1
#
_entry.id   AF-A0A6B2DDM6-F1
#
_cell.length_a   1.000
_cell.length_b   1.000
_cell.length_c   1.000
_cell.angle_alpha   90.00
_cell.angle_beta   90.00
_cell.angle_gamma   90.00
#
_symmetry.space_group_name_H-M   'P 1'
#
loop_
_entity.id
_entity.type
_entity.pdbx_description
1 polymer ?
#
loop_
_entity_poly.entity_id
_entity_poly.type
_entity_poly.pdbx_seq_one_letter_code
_entity_poly.pdbx_strand_id
1 'polypeptide(L)'
;MTFDVVALCRREPGPEAVVAALLTAGEGSFVDFDADRRLIGVRHADGRALLTVEGARLVRVPGEVDRLLGLDVPPPVWWVEGRAPDEDAEAEAVARTFAAALAVATGGRAWSSR
;
A
#
# COMPACT_ATOMS: atom_id res chain seq x y z
N MET A 1 -3.74 6.41 -16.62
CA MET A 1 -2.55 5.64 -16.18
C MET A 1 -2.65 5.39 -14.68
N THR A 2 -1.73 4.62 -14.09
CA THR A 2 -1.68 4.38 -12.63
C THR A 2 -0.28 4.68 -12.10
N PHE A 3 -0.20 4.98 -10.81
CA PHE A 3 1.06 5.10 -10.07
C PHE A 3 1.06 4.14 -8.88
N ASP A 4 2.25 3.87 -8.35
CA ASP A 4 2.46 2.91 -7.27
C ASP A 4 2.88 3.61 -5.98
N VAL A 5 2.36 3.12 -4.86
CA VAL A 5 2.81 3.42 -3.50
C VAL A 5 3.29 2.13 -2.85
N VAL A 6 4.31 2.22 -2.00
CA VAL A 6 4.84 1.06 -1.27
C VAL A 6 4.96 1.40 0.20
N ALA A 7 4.39 0.54 1.05
CA ALA A 7 4.68 0.51 2.48
C ALA A 7 5.72 -0.58 2.77
N LEU A 8 6.94 -0.16 3.07
CA LEU A 8 7.97 -1.02 3.65
C LEU A 8 7.71 -1.12 5.16
N CYS A 9 7.49 -2.33 5.66
CA CYS A 9 7.03 -2.60 7.02
C CYS A 9 8.10 -3.40 7.79
N ARG A 10 8.54 -2.90 8.96
CA ARG A 10 9.55 -3.60 9.79
C ARG A 10 8.96 -4.82 10.51
N ARG A 11 7.66 -4.79 10.79
CA ARG A 11 6.89 -5.92 11.31
C ARG A 11 5.92 -6.41 10.24
N GLU A 12 5.58 -7.69 10.29
CA GLU A 12 4.55 -8.26 9.39
C GLU A 12 3.23 -7.50 9.57
N PRO A 13 2.66 -6.92 8.51
CA PRO A 13 1.37 -6.27 8.59
C PRO A 13 0.27 -7.35 8.67
N GLY A 14 -0.33 -7.49 9.85
CA GLY A 14 -1.54 -8.30 10.02
C GLY A 14 -2.79 -7.62 9.43
N PRO A 15 -3.91 -8.36 9.27
CA PRO A 15 -5.15 -7.82 8.73
C PRO A 15 -5.64 -6.56 9.44
N GLU A 16 -5.48 -6.47 10.76
CA GLU A 16 -5.90 -5.31 11.55
C GLU A 16 -5.13 -4.05 11.18
N ALA A 17 -3.81 -4.17 10.95
CA ALA A 17 -2.98 -3.04 10.55
C ALA A 17 -3.34 -2.56 9.14
N VAL A 18 -3.64 -3.49 8.22
CA VAL A 18 -4.08 -3.17 6.85
C VAL A 18 -5.43 -2.45 6.87
N VAL A 19 -6.42 -2.99 7.59
CA VAL A 19 -7.75 -2.38 7.71
C VAL A 19 -7.67 -1.00 8.38
N ALA A 20 -6.89 -0.85 9.45
CA ALA A 20 -6.71 0.45 10.10
C ALA A 20 -6.07 1.48 9.15
N ALA A 21 -5.08 1.07 8.35
CA ALA A 21 -4.46 1.94 7.36
C ALA A 21 -5.44 2.35 6.25
N LEU A 22 -6.30 1.43 5.79
CA LEU A 22 -7.35 1.71 4.80
C LEU A 22 -8.40 2.69 5.36
N LEU A 23 -8.86 2.47 6.60
CA LEU A 23 -9.78 3.38 7.28
C LEU A 23 -9.17 4.77 7.50
N THR A 24 -7.86 4.84 7.74
CA THR A 24 -7.13 6.12 7.85
C THR A 24 -7.04 6.84 6.50
N ALA A 25 -6.94 6.08 5.41
CA ALA A 25 -6.82 6.62 4.06
C ALA A 25 -8.10 7.30 3.55
N GLY A 26 -9.26 6.93 4.09
CA GLY A 26 -10.54 7.56 3.80
C GLY A 26 -11.69 6.58 3.95
N GLU A 27 -12.91 7.10 3.91
CA GLU A 27 -14.14 6.32 3.88
C GLU A 27 -14.36 5.73 2.47
N GLY A 28 -13.45 4.85 2.05
CA GLY A 28 -13.68 4.00 0.90
C GLY A 28 -14.96 3.19 1.14
N SER A 29 -15.96 3.38 0.29
CA SER A 29 -17.31 2.87 0.54
C SER A 29 -17.39 1.36 0.32
N PHE A 30 -16.44 0.79 -0.43
CA PHE A 30 -16.40 -0.63 -0.74
C PHE A 30 -14.96 -1.15 -0.75
N VAL A 31 -14.73 -2.18 0.07
CA VAL A 31 -13.53 -2.99 0.08
C VAL A 31 -13.89 -4.33 -0.56
N ASP A 32 -13.32 -4.62 -1.73
CA ASP A 32 -13.43 -5.93 -2.37
C ASP A 32 -12.16 -6.74 -2.11
N PHE A 33 -12.29 -8.05 -1.92
CA PHE A 33 -11.16 -8.94 -1.71
C PHE A 33 -11.17 -10.05 -2.76
N ASP A 34 -10.17 -10.03 -3.62
CA ASP A 34 -9.90 -11.14 -4.54
C ASP A 34 -8.94 -12.10 -3.84
N ALA A 35 -9.49 -13.19 -3.30
CA ALA A 35 -8.72 -14.19 -2.57
C ALA A 35 -7.73 -14.95 -3.46
N ASP A 36 -8.07 -15.16 -4.74
CA ASP A 36 -7.25 -15.88 -5.70
C ASP A 36 -6.02 -15.04 -6.07
N ARG A 37 -6.18 -13.72 -6.15
CA ARG A 37 -5.11 -12.78 -6.52
C ARG A 37 -4.48 -12.10 -5.31
N ARG A 38 -5.02 -12.30 -4.10
CA ARG A 38 -4.65 -11.64 -2.83
C ARG A 38 -4.64 -10.12 -2.96
N LEU A 39 -5.70 -9.59 -3.57
CA LEU A 39 -5.86 -8.15 -3.80
C LEU A 39 -6.98 -7.59 -2.93
N ILE A 40 -6.77 -6.37 -2.44
CA ILE A 40 -7.80 -5.56 -1.77
C ILE A 40 -8.09 -4.36 -2.67
N GLY A 41 -9.33 -4.22 -3.12
CA GLY A 41 -9.78 -3.07 -3.93
C GLY A 41 -10.54 -2.06 -3.07
N VAL A 42 -10.13 -0.79 -3.11
CA VAL A 42 -10.83 0.34 -2.48
C VAL A 42 -11.53 1.15 -3.57
N ARG A 43 -12.82 1.41 -3.38
CA ARG A 43 -13.63 2.19 -4.32
C ARG A 43 -14.35 3.35 -3.62
N HIS A 44 -14.54 4.42 -4.37
CA HIS A 44 -15.46 5.49 -4.00
C HIS A 44 -16.92 5.01 -4.08
N ALA A 45 -17.85 5.74 -3.46
CA ALA A 45 -19.27 5.41 -3.39
C ALA A 45 -19.94 5.25 -4.78
N ASP A 46 -19.43 5.96 -5.79
CA ASP A 46 -19.88 5.88 -7.19
C ASP A 46 -19.32 4.67 -7.96
N GLY A 47 -18.50 3.83 -7.33
CA GLY A 47 -17.88 2.65 -7.91
C GLY A 47 -16.51 2.88 -8.57
N ARG A 48 -16.04 4.15 -8.64
CA ARG A 48 -14.70 4.51 -9.13
C ARG A 48 -13.61 3.89 -8.26
N ALA A 49 -12.58 3.32 -8.90
CA ALA A 49 -11.46 2.72 -8.18
C ALA A 49 -10.54 3.81 -7.60
N LEU A 50 -10.17 3.67 -6.32
CA LEU A 50 -9.26 4.58 -5.63
C LEU A 50 -7.89 3.94 -5.40
N LEU A 51 -7.86 2.68 -4.97
CA LEU A 51 -6.63 1.97 -4.64
C LEU A 51 -6.81 0.47 -4.83
N THR A 52 -5.79 -0.22 -5.34
CA THR A 52 -5.69 -1.69 -5.27
C THR A 52 -4.44 -2.03 -4.48
N VAL A 53 -4.55 -2.85 -3.44
CA VAL A 53 -3.44 -3.25 -2.57
C VAL A 53 -3.13 -4.72 -2.78
N GLU A 54 -1.85 -5.05 -2.97
CA GLU A 54 -1.37 -6.43 -3.03
C GLU A 54 -1.04 -6.98 -1.64
N GLY A 55 -1.21 -8.30 -1.47
CA GLY A 55 -0.82 -9.00 -0.25
C GLY A 55 0.65 -8.79 0.12
N ALA A 56 0.94 -8.72 1.43
CA ALA A 56 2.28 -8.48 1.93
C ALA A 56 3.27 -9.57 1.48
N ARG A 57 4.43 -9.14 0.95
CA ARG A 57 5.54 -10.02 0.57
C ARG A 57 6.76 -9.75 1.43
N LEU A 58 7.46 -10.78 1.87
CA LEU A 58 8.69 -10.63 2.64
C LEU A 58 9.90 -10.54 1.71
N VAL A 59 10.56 -9.38 1.68
CA VAL A 59 11.80 -9.16 0.95
C VAL A 59 12.98 -9.57 1.83
N ARG A 60 13.76 -10.54 1.36
CA ARG A 60 14.91 -11.09 2.10
C ARG A 60 16.26 -10.77 1.47
N VAL A 61 16.26 -10.34 0.21
CA VAL A 61 17.49 -10.12 -0.56
C VAL A 61 18.06 -8.72 -0.23
N PRO A 62 19.30 -8.63 0.28
CA PRO A 62 19.96 -7.34 0.47
C PRO A 62 20.01 -6.53 -0.84
N GLY A 63 19.72 -5.23 -0.77
CA GLY A 63 19.76 -4.32 -1.91
C GLY A 63 18.57 -4.38 -2.88
N GLU A 64 17.62 -5.31 -2.71
CA GLU A 64 16.43 -5.37 -3.60
C GLU A 64 15.58 -4.10 -3.49
N VAL A 65 15.40 -3.59 -2.28
CA VAL A 65 14.64 -2.36 -2.02
C VAL A 65 15.35 -1.14 -2.62
N ASP A 66 16.67 -1.04 -2.46
CA ASP A 66 17.45 0.06 -3.03
C ASP A 66 17.40 0.05 -4.56
N ARG A 67 17.58 -1.12 -5.17
CA ARG A 67 17.48 -1.28 -6.64
C ARG A 67 16.12 -0.86 -7.21
N LEU A 68 15.03 -1.12 -6.49
CA LEU A 68 13.67 -0.86 -6.99
C LEU A 68 13.15 0.53 -6.62
N LEU A 69 13.46 1.02 -5.41
CA LEU A 69 12.85 2.22 -4.84
C LEU A 69 13.87 3.34 -4.56
N GLY A 70 15.17 3.07 -4.66
CA GLY A 70 16.25 4.00 -4.24
C GLY A 70 16.29 4.23 -2.73
N LEU A 71 15.81 3.27 -1.94
CA LEU A 71 15.76 3.34 -0.49
C LEU A 71 16.69 2.29 0.14
N ASP A 72 17.63 2.75 0.95
CA ASP A 72 18.44 1.88 1.80
C ASP A 72 17.63 1.45 3.03
N VAL A 73 17.23 0.17 3.04
CA VAL A 73 16.49 -0.48 4.12
C VAL A 73 17.07 -1.88 4.34
N PRO A 74 17.45 -2.25 5.58
CA PRO A 74 18.03 -3.56 5.86
C PRO A 74 16.98 -4.67 5.70
N PRO A 75 17.31 -5.81 5.05
CA PRO A 75 16.44 -6.97 5.05
C PRO A 75 16.49 -7.71 6.41
N PRO A 76 15.45 -8.51 6.75
CA PRO A 76 14.22 -8.66 5.99
C PRO A 76 13.26 -7.47 6.21
N VAL A 77 12.48 -7.13 5.19
CA VAL A 77 11.42 -6.12 5.28
C VAL A 77 10.16 -6.60 4.57
N TRP A 78 9.00 -6.31 5.12
CA TRP A 78 7.73 -6.60 4.49
C TRP A 78 7.39 -5.50 3.48
N TRP A 79 6.93 -5.88 2.30
CA TRP A 79 6.55 -4.99 1.22
C TRP A 79 5.06 -5.14 0.95
N VAL A 80 4.34 -4.03 1.03
CA VAL A 80 2.94 -3.93 0.63
C VAL A 80 2.84 -2.87 -0.46
N GLU A 81 2.40 -3.29 -1.64
CA GLU A 81 2.26 -2.44 -2.81
C GLU A 81 0.81 -2.01 -2.98
N GLY A 82 0.60 -0.74 -3.32
CA GLY A 82 -0.67 -0.19 -3.70
C GLY A 82 -0.59 0.49 -5.06
N ARG A 83 -1.60 0.32 -5.90
CA ARG A 83 -1.71 0.96 -7.22
C ARG A 83 -2.96 1.82 -7.28
N ALA A 84 -2.82 3.06 -7.75
CA ALA A 84 -3.91 4.03 -7.82
C ALA A 84 -3.96 4.77 -9.16
N PRO A 85 -5.14 5.22 -9.63
CA PRO A 85 -5.26 6.10 -10.78
C PRO A 85 -4.49 7.41 -10.62
N ASP A 86 -3.81 7.83 -11.69
CA ASP A 86 -2.90 8.99 -11.68
C ASP A 86 -3.59 10.35 -11.94
N GLU A 87 -4.81 10.35 -12.47
CA GLU A 87 -5.54 11.59 -12.81
C GLU A 87 -6.68 11.88 -11.84
N ASP A 88 -6.54 11.40 -10.60
CA ASP A 88 -7.55 11.44 -9.57
C ASP A 88 -6.93 11.82 -8.22
N ALA A 89 -7.19 13.07 -7.78
CA ALA A 89 -6.60 13.62 -6.57
C ALA A 89 -7.06 12.89 -5.29
N GLU A 90 -8.27 12.33 -5.31
CA GLU A 90 -8.78 11.55 -4.19
C GLU A 90 -8.07 10.20 -4.11
N ALA A 91 -7.93 9.51 -5.25
CA ALA A 91 -7.17 8.27 -5.33
C ALA A 91 -5.71 8.48 -4.90
N GLU A 92 -5.11 9.60 -5.31
CA GLU A 92 -3.75 9.95 -4.90
C GLU A 92 -3.64 10.12 -3.38
N ALA A 93 -4.55 10.87 -2.78
CA ALA A 93 -4.57 11.08 -1.33
C ALA A 93 -4.77 9.78 -0.55
N VAL A 94 -5.70 8.93 -1.01
CA VAL A 94 -5.97 7.60 -0.42
C VAL A 94 -4.73 6.71 -0.47
N ALA A 95 -4.09 6.60 -1.65
CA ALA A 95 -2.92 5.76 -1.82
C ALA A 95 -1.75 6.18 -0.90
N ARG A 96 -1.42 7.48 -0.90
CA ARG A 96 -0.33 8.00 -0.07
C ARG A 96 -0.62 7.85 1.42
N THR A 97 -1.86 8.10 1.83
CA THR A 97 -2.26 8.00 3.24
C THR A 97 -2.27 6.57 3.72
N PHE A 98 -2.76 5.62 2.90
CA PHE A 98 -2.68 4.19 3.19
C PHE A 98 -1.23 3.74 3.41
N ALA A 99 -0.34 4.04 2.48
CA ALA A 99 1.06 3.60 2.56
C ALA A 99 1.76 4.21 3.78
N ALA A 100 1.53 5.50 4.06
CA ALA A 100 2.08 6.19 5.22
C ALA A 100 1.54 5.60 6.55
N ALA A 101 0.22 5.41 6.65
CA ALA A 101 -0.42 4.86 7.86
C ALA A 101 0.07 3.44 8.15
N LEU A 102 0.17 2.58 7.13
CA LEU A 102 0.66 1.21 7.31
C LEU A 102 2.14 1.19 7.70
N ALA A 103 2.96 2.03 7.07
CA ALA A 103 4.37 2.19 7.43
C ALA A 103 4.52 2.65 8.88
N VAL A 104 3.75 3.64 9.34
CA VAL A 104 3.76 4.08 10.75
C VAL A 104 3.34 2.94 11.69
N ALA A 105 2.23 2.27 11.38
CA ALA A 105 1.67 1.19 12.20
C ALA A 105 2.61 -0.01 12.35
N THR A 106 3.52 -0.23 11.40
CA THR A 106 4.49 -1.33 11.39
C THR A 106 5.93 -0.87 11.66
N GLY A 107 6.12 0.44 11.82
CA GLY A 107 7.40 1.09 12.10
C GLY A 107 8.35 1.23 10.91
N GLY A 108 7.91 1.12 9.66
CA GLY A 108 8.76 1.22 8.48
C GLY A 108 8.66 2.56 7.73
N ARG A 109 8.66 2.52 6.39
CA ARG A 109 8.74 3.70 5.51
C ARG A 109 7.77 3.57 4.34
N ALA A 110 7.19 4.68 3.92
CA ALA A 110 6.39 4.75 2.70
C ALA A 110 7.22 5.29 1.53
N TRP A 111 6.84 4.90 0.33
CA TRP A 111 7.40 5.36 -0.94
C TRP A 111 6.27 5.56 -1.95
N SER A 112 6.50 6.43 -2.94
CA SER A 112 5.58 6.68 -4.05
C SER A 112 6.38 6.87 -5.33
N SER A 113 5.87 6.36 -6.45
CA SER A 113 6.44 6.58 -7.79
C SER A 113 6.13 7.99 -8.33
N ARG A 114 5.35 8.76 -7.57
CA ARG A 114 4.96 10.14 -7.84
C ARG A 114 5.24 11.04 -6.64
#